data_AF-A0A7J0G963-F1
#
_entry.id   AF-A0A7J0G963-F1
#
_cell.length_a   1.000
_cell.length_b   1.000
_cell.length_c   1.000
_cell.angle_alpha   90.00
_cell.angle_beta   90.00
_cell.angle_gamma   90.00
#
_symmetry.space_group_name_H-M   'P 1'
#
loop_
_entity.id
_entity.type
_entity.pdbx_description
1 polymer ?
#
loop_
_entity_poly.entity_id
_entity_poly.type
_entity_poly.pdbx_seq_one_letter_code
_entity_poly.pdbx_strand_id
1 'polypeptide(L)'
;MCMNHRIVWCENVQELPVHQRGDAVSSMVYEANARVRDPVYGCVGSISSLQHQIDVLQTQLAMAQAEVVHLRMRQFSSTSGHPTTTSPENRSPPPLPVSQTKSPFNMDMVVDEPSIEESLWSC
;
A
#
# COMPACT_ATOMS: atom_id res chain seq x y z
N MET A 1 -34.25 -10.86 -17.57
CA MET A 1 -34.11 -9.90 -16.44
C MET A 1 -33.76 -8.47 -16.86
N CYS A 2 -33.35 -8.18 -18.10
CA CYS A 2 -32.95 -6.81 -18.49
C CYS A 2 -34.09 -5.85 -18.91
N MET A 3 -35.33 -6.32 -19.09
CA MET A 3 -36.42 -5.48 -19.64
C MET A 3 -37.46 -5.02 -18.59
N ASN A 4 -37.62 -5.71 -17.47
CA ASN A 4 -38.56 -5.32 -16.40
C ASN A 4 -38.10 -4.11 -15.57
N HIS A 5 -36.89 -3.61 -15.81
CA HIS A 5 -36.29 -2.54 -15.03
C HIS A 5 -36.50 -1.16 -15.69
N ARG A 6 -36.85 -1.08 -16.98
CA ARG A 6 -36.82 0.19 -17.75
C ARG A 6 -37.80 1.26 -17.25
N ILE A 7 -38.95 0.86 -16.69
CA ILE A 7 -39.93 1.80 -16.12
C ILE A 7 -39.45 2.28 -14.75
N VAL A 8 -39.06 1.36 -13.88
CA VAL A 8 -38.53 1.65 -12.53
C VAL A 8 -37.27 2.52 -12.58
N TRP A 9 -36.38 2.30 -13.56
CA TRP A 9 -35.19 3.13 -13.77
C TRP A 9 -35.51 4.57 -14.14
N CYS A 10 -36.47 4.79 -15.05
CA CYS A 10 -36.86 6.14 -15.46
C CYS A 10 -37.58 6.89 -14.35
N GLU A 11 -38.36 6.19 -13.51
CA GLU A 11 -38.99 6.77 -12.33
C GLU A 11 -37.93 7.18 -11.30
N ASN A 12 -37.00 6.28 -10.96
CA ASN A 12 -35.91 6.57 -10.01
C ASN A 12 -35.04 7.76 -10.45
N VAL A 13 -34.73 7.92 -11.74
CA VAL A 13 -33.95 9.07 -12.23
C VAL A 13 -34.75 10.38 -12.15
N GLN A 14 -36.08 10.32 -12.34
CA GLN A 14 -36.93 11.51 -12.23
C GLN A 14 -37.11 12.00 -10.80
N GLU A 15 -36.87 11.15 -9.80
CA GLU A 15 -36.90 11.52 -8.38
C GLU A 15 -35.59 12.17 -7.90
N LEU A 16 -34.49 12.01 -8.65
CA LEU A 16 -33.21 12.63 -8.28
C LEU A 16 -33.17 14.14 -8.58
N PRO A 17 -32.39 14.93 -7.82
CA PRO A 17 -32.05 16.30 -8.19
C PRO A 17 -31.41 16.36 -9.58
N VAL A 18 -31.74 17.38 -10.37
CA VAL A 18 -31.33 17.49 -11.80
C VAL A 18 -29.82 17.30 -12.00
N HIS A 19 -28.99 17.82 -11.09
CA HIS A 19 -27.54 17.72 -11.18
C HIS A 19 -27.00 16.29 -11.03
N GLN A 20 -27.74 15.37 -10.40
CA GLN A 20 -27.31 13.97 -10.20
C GLN A 20 -27.85 13.02 -11.27
N ARG A 21 -28.82 13.47 -12.07
CA ARG A 21 -29.48 12.62 -13.08
C ARG A 21 -28.51 12.16 -14.15
N GLY A 22 -27.58 13.03 -14.57
CA GLY A 22 -26.56 12.69 -15.57
C GLY A 22 -25.66 11.54 -15.11
N ASP A 23 -25.21 11.59 -13.86
CA ASP A 23 -24.36 10.55 -13.25
C ASP A 23 -25.12 9.24 -13.09
N ALA A 24 -26.38 9.31 -12.62
CA ALA A 24 -27.24 8.14 -12.50
C ALA A 24 -27.47 7.45 -13.86
N VAL A 25 -27.73 8.22 -14.92
CA VAL A 25 -27.86 7.68 -16.29
C VAL A 25 -26.55 7.05 -16.75
N SER A 26 -25.41 7.69 -16.47
CA SER A 26 -24.10 7.16 -16.82
C SER A 26 -23.81 5.82 -16.13
N SER A 27 -24.10 5.70 -14.83
CA SER A 27 -23.99 4.45 -14.07
C SER A 27 -24.90 3.36 -14.62
N MET A 28 -26.15 3.66 -14.97
CA MET A 28 -27.05 2.69 -15.56
C MET A 28 -26.56 2.17 -16.92
N VAL A 29 -26.05 3.07 -17.78
CA VAL A 29 -25.46 2.68 -19.08
C VAL A 29 -24.26 1.77 -18.86
N TYR A 30 -23.41 2.10 -17.88
CA TYR A 30 -22.27 1.26 -17.51
C TYR A 30 -22.72 -0.15 -17.07
N GLU A 31 -23.70 -0.26 -16.17
CA GLU A 31 -24.22 -1.55 -15.70
C GLU A 31 -24.84 -2.38 -16.82
N ALA A 32 -25.63 -1.74 -17.69
CA ALA A 32 -26.24 -2.41 -18.84
C ALA A 32 -25.17 -2.94 -19.79
N ASN A 33 -24.16 -2.13 -20.12
CA ASN A 33 -23.06 -2.53 -20.99
C ASN A 33 -22.19 -3.63 -20.35
N ALA A 34 -21.99 -3.59 -19.04
CA ALA A 34 -21.31 -4.66 -18.32
C ALA A 34 -22.07 -5.99 -18.44
N ARG A 35 -23.40 -5.99 -18.30
CA ARG A 35 -24.24 -7.19 -18.50
C ARG A 35 -24.29 -7.69 -19.94
N VAL A 36 -24.09 -6.81 -20.93
CA VAL A 36 -23.95 -7.24 -22.33
C VAL A 36 -22.64 -8.02 -22.53
N ARG A 37 -21.55 -7.54 -21.93
CA ARG A 37 -20.21 -8.17 -22.02
C ARG A 37 -20.11 -9.44 -21.17
N ASP A 38 -20.70 -9.43 -19.99
CA ASP A 38 -20.76 -10.56 -19.06
C ASP A 38 -22.22 -10.76 -18.60
N PRO A 39 -22.99 -11.64 -19.28
CA PRO A 39 -24.39 -11.88 -18.96
C PRO A 39 -24.65 -12.47 -17.58
N VAL A 40 -23.64 -13.08 -16.95
CA VAL A 40 -23.77 -13.76 -15.67
C VAL A 40 -23.45 -12.80 -14.53
N TYR A 41 -22.26 -12.18 -14.55
CA TYR A 41 -21.78 -11.37 -13.44
C TYR A 41 -21.82 -9.85 -13.70
N GLY A 42 -21.80 -9.40 -14.96
CA GLY A 42 -21.84 -7.98 -15.31
C GLY A 42 -20.80 -7.14 -14.56
N CYS A 43 -21.23 -6.04 -13.94
CA CYS A 43 -20.35 -5.19 -13.13
C CYS A 43 -19.88 -5.85 -11.83
N VAL A 44 -20.62 -6.83 -11.30
CA VAL A 44 -20.22 -7.58 -10.10
C VAL A 44 -18.92 -8.35 -10.35
N GLY A 45 -18.72 -8.87 -11.57
CA GLY A 45 -17.46 -9.52 -11.95
C GLY A 45 -16.25 -8.58 -11.83
N SER A 46 -16.41 -7.32 -12.25
CA SER A 46 -15.36 -6.31 -12.10
C SER A 46 -15.09 -5.98 -10.63
N ILE A 47 -16.13 -5.83 -9.81
CA ILE A 47 -16.00 -5.57 -8.37
C ILE A 47 -15.23 -6.71 -7.70
N SER A 48 -15.63 -7.96 -7.92
CA SER A 48 -14.97 -9.13 -7.34
C SER A 48 -13.51 -9.26 -7.78
N SER A 49 -13.21 -8.96 -9.04
CA SER A 49 -11.83 -8.96 -9.54
C SER A 49 -10.96 -7.90 -8.86
N LEU A 50 -11.50 -6.70 -8.63
CA LEU A 50 -10.79 -5.63 -7.92
C LEU A 50 -10.58 -5.98 -6.44
N GLN A 51 -11.59 -6.54 -5.78
CA GLN A 51 -11.48 -7.03 -4.40
C GLN A 51 -10.37 -8.09 -4.29
N HIS A 52 -10.34 -9.06 -5.20
CA HIS A 52 -9.28 -10.06 -5.22
C HIS A 52 -7.88 -9.45 -5.43
N GLN A 53 -7.75 -8.45 -6.31
CA GLN A 53 -6.48 -7.74 -6.50
C GLN A 53 -6.03 -7.00 -5.24
N ILE A 54 -6.97 -6.37 -4.51
CA ILE A 54 -6.69 -5.74 -3.22
C ILE A 54 -6.14 -6.77 -2.23
N ASP A 55 -6.79 -7.93 -2.09
CA ASP A 55 -6.36 -8.99 -1.16
C ASP A 55 -4.96 -9.51 -1.49
N VAL A 56 -4.69 -9.72 -2.77
CA VAL A 56 -3.39 -10.18 -3.28
C VAL A 56 -2.30 -9.13 -3.00
N LEU A 57 -2.58 -7.85 -3.19
CA LEU A 57 -1.63 -6.77 -2.90
C LEU A 57 -1.39 -6.61 -1.40
N GLN A 58 -2.43 -6.70 -0.57
CA GLN A 58 -2.31 -6.67 0.88
C GLN A 58 -1.45 -7.83 1.41
N THR A 59 -1.63 -9.03 0.84
CA THR A 59 -0.81 -10.20 1.18
C THR A 59 0.66 -9.98 0.82
N GLN A 60 0.93 -9.47 -0.39
CA GLN A 60 2.31 -9.16 -0.81
C GLN A 60 2.96 -8.10 0.08
N LEU A 61 2.21 -7.07 0.48
CA LEU A 61 2.70 -6.06 1.40
C LEU A 61 3.06 -6.67 2.75
N ALA A 62 2.20 -7.52 3.31
CA ALA A 62 2.46 -8.19 4.58
C ALA A 62 3.71 -9.09 4.52
N MET A 63 3.88 -9.82 3.42
CA MET A 63 5.08 -10.64 3.18
C MET A 63 6.35 -9.79 3.12
N ALA A 64 6.35 -8.71 2.33
CA ALA A 64 7.48 -7.81 2.22
C ALA A 64 7.84 -7.16 3.58
N GLN A 65 6.83 -6.77 4.37
CA GLN A 65 7.04 -6.24 5.72
C GLN A 65 7.66 -7.29 6.65
N ALA A 66 7.18 -8.54 6.60
CA ALA A 66 7.75 -9.63 7.38
C ALA A 66 9.22 -9.91 7.00
N GLU A 67 9.56 -9.88 5.71
CA GLU A 67 10.93 -10.03 5.21
C GLU A 67 11.85 -8.93 5.74
N VAL A 68 11.40 -7.67 5.73
CA VAL A 68 12.17 -6.54 6.28
C VAL A 68 12.45 -6.74 7.77
N VAL A 69 11.45 -7.16 8.55
CA VAL A 69 11.62 -7.43 9.99
C VAL A 69 12.61 -8.58 10.20
N HIS A 70 12.47 -9.67 9.43
CA HIS A 70 13.36 -10.83 9.51
C HIS A 70 14.82 -10.46 9.21
N LEU A 71 15.06 -9.64 8.19
CA LEU A 71 16.40 -9.14 7.85
C LEU A 71 16.98 -8.26 8.96
N ARG A 72 16.18 -7.35 9.54
CA ARG A 72 16.61 -6.52 10.68
C ARG A 72 16.98 -7.37 11.89
N MET A 73 16.15 -8.34 12.27
CA MET A 73 16.46 -9.27 13.36
C MET A 73 17.77 -10.04 13.13
N ARG A 74 18.00 -10.52 11.90
CA ARG A 74 19.25 -11.20 11.55
C ARG A 74 20.48 -10.30 11.69
N GLN A 75 20.37 -9.02 11.32
CA GLN A 75 21.45 -8.04 11.50
C GLN A 75 21.80 -7.84 12.98
N PHE A 76 20.81 -7.72 13.87
CA PHE A 76 21.04 -7.59 15.31
C PHE A 76 21.69 -8.84 15.93
N SER A 77 21.30 -10.04 15.49
CA SER A 77 21.92 -11.28 15.99
C SER A 77 23.37 -11.45 15.53
N SER A 78 23.76 -10.83 14.42
CA SER A 78 25.11 -10.94 13.84
C SER A 78 26.14 -10.04 14.53
N THR A 79 25.71 -9.00 15.26
CA THR A 79 26.61 -8.06 15.96
C THR A 79 26.87 -8.42 17.42
N SER A 80 26.18 -9.43 17.98
CA SER A 80 26.29 -9.85 19.38
C SER A 80 27.37 -10.91 19.67
N GLY A 81 28.23 -11.25 18.69
CA GLY A 81 29.20 -12.34 18.80
C GLY A 81 30.66 -11.91 18.70
N HIS A 82 31.14 -10.99 19.55
CA HIS A 82 32.58 -10.89 19.81
C HIS A 82 32.87 -11.34 21.25
N PRO A 83 33.48 -12.51 21.48
CA PRO A 83 34.06 -12.82 22.78
C PRO A 83 35.36 -11.99 22.90
N THR A 84 35.31 -10.90 23.66
CA THR A 84 36.51 -10.25 24.19
C THR A 84 37.00 -11.08 25.37
N THR A 85 37.74 -12.16 25.09
CA THR A 85 38.54 -12.83 26.12
C THR A 85 39.90 -12.15 26.19
N THR A 86 40.06 -11.35 27.23
CA THR A 86 41.27 -10.65 27.62
C THR A 86 42.45 -11.61 27.81
N SER A 87 43.54 -11.38 27.08
CA SER A 87 44.85 -11.99 27.30
C SER A 87 45.84 -10.89 27.71
N PRO A 88 46.59 -11.01 28.81
CA PRO A 88 47.54 -9.97 29.21
C PRO A 88 48.93 -10.18 28.57
N GLU A 89 49.52 -9.04 28.19
CA GLU A 89 50.95 -8.72 28.13
C GLU A 89 51.79 -8.99 26.85
N ASN A 90 51.97 -7.87 26.12
CA ASN A 90 53.25 -7.13 25.96
C ASN A 90 54.24 -7.54 24.84
N ARG A 91 54.20 -6.83 23.69
CA ARG A 91 55.26 -5.89 23.25
C ARG A 91 54.99 -5.19 21.89
N SER A 92 55.29 -3.88 21.89
CA SER A 92 55.67 -2.97 20.76
C SER A 92 54.58 -2.13 20.03
N PRO A 93 54.79 -0.78 19.86
CA PRO A 93 54.02 0.11 18.97
C PRO A 93 54.84 0.55 17.71
N PRO A 94 54.35 1.45 16.81
CA PRO A 94 53.14 1.51 15.95
C PRO A 94 53.55 1.63 14.43
N PRO A 95 52.71 1.94 13.39
CA PRO A 95 51.92 3.18 13.21
C PRO A 95 50.49 3.01 12.63
N LEU A 96 49.69 4.08 12.79
CA LEU A 96 48.35 4.27 12.22
C LEU A 96 48.34 4.29 10.67
N PRO A 97 47.17 4.04 10.05
CA PRO A 97 46.43 5.19 9.52
C PRO A 97 44.98 5.23 10.00
N VAL A 98 44.54 6.43 10.38
CA VAL A 98 43.14 6.79 10.60
C VAL A 98 42.40 6.64 9.27
N SER A 99 41.52 5.64 9.20
CA SER A 99 40.43 5.63 8.22
C SER A 99 39.16 6.02 8.95
N GLN A 100 38.82 7.31 8.88
CA GLN A 100 37.48 7.77 9.17
C GLN A 100 36.53 7.19 8.11
N THR A 101 35.93 6.04 8.38
CA THR A 101 34.71 5.66 7.71
C THR A 101 33.58 6.47 8.33
N LYS A 102 33.36 7.67 7.79
CA LYS A 102 32.07 8.35 7.90
C LYS A 102 31.02 7.39 7.35
N SER A 103 30.27 6.75 8.25
CA SER A 103 29.01 6.11 7.89
C SER A 103 28.14 7.17 7.20
N PRO A 104 27.64 6.92 5.98
CA PRO A 104 26.83 7.89 5.25
C PRO A 104 25.38 8.00 5.79
N PHE A 105 25.04 7.30 6.87
CA PHE A 105 23.70 7.31 7.46
C PHE A 105 23.74 7.85 8.89
N ASN A 106 24.21 9.08 9.04
CA ASN A 106 23.81 9.89 10.18
C ASN A 106 22.80 10.92 9.65
N MET A 107 21.54 10.49 9.52
CA MET A 107 20.41 11.42 9.51
C MET A 107 19.93 11.50 10.95
N ASP A 108 20.25 12.62 11.56
CA ASP A 108 19.72 13.08 12.82
C ASP A 108 18.19 12.92 12.82
N MET A 109 17.62 12.27 13.85
CA MET A 109 16.17 12.32 14.07
C MET A 109 15.82 13.73 14.57
N VAL A 110 15.64 14.67 13.66
CA VAL A 110 14.79 15.83 13.93
C VAL A 110 13.36 15.41 13.57
N VAL A 111 12.59 15.07 14.58
CA VAL A 111 11.13 14.99 14.47
C VAL A 111 10.64 16.43 14.48
N ASP A 112 10.41 16.99 13.30
CA ASP A 112 9.51 18.13 13.15
C ASP A 112 8.32 17.65 12.32
N GLU A 113 7.19 17.56 13.02
CA GLU A 113 5.87 17.23 12.51
C GLU A 113 5.31 18.44 11.75
N PRO A 114 4.84 18.24 10.52
CA PRO A 114 3.49 18.70 10.23
C PRO A 114 2.70 17.74 9.34
N SER A 115 1.52 17.38 9.84
CA SER A 115 0.29 17.01 9.13
C SER A 115 0.31 17.11 7.58
N ILE A 116 0.26 15.96 6.90
CA ILE A 116 -0.03 15.84 5.45
C ILE A 116 -1.40 15.14 5.22
N GLU A 117 -2.22 14.97 6.25
CA GLU A 117 -3.44 14.14 6.10
C GLU A 117 -4.64 14.86 5.44
N GLU A 118 -4.58 16.17 5.18
CA GLU A 118 -5.76 16.92 4.72
C GLU A 118 -5.85 17.22 3.21
N SER A 119 -4.89 16.83 2.36
CA SER A 119 -4.88 17.26 0.95
C SER A 119 -5.15 16.19 -0.12
N LEU A 120 -5.52 14.96 0.24
CA LEU A 120 -5.69 13.88 -0.76
C LEU A 120 -7.15 13.59 -1.18
N TRP A 121 -8.13 14.33 -0.68
CA TRP A 121 -9.55 14.09 -1.00
C TRP A 121 -10.34 15.31 -1.49
N SER A 122 -9.68 16.32 -2.07
CA SER A 122 -10.40 17.41 -2.75
C SER A 122 -9.95 17.54 -4.21
N CYS A 123 -10.68 16.85 -5.07
CA CYS A 123 -11.03 17.23 -6.45
C CYS A 123 -12.15 16.30 -6.94
#